data_AF-A0AAJ1F2R1-F1
#
_entry.id   AF-A0AAJ1F2R1-F1
#
_cell.length_a   1.000
_cell.length_b   1.000
_cell.length_c   1.000
_cell.angle_alpha   90.00
_cell.angle_beta   90.00
_cell.angle_gamma   90.00
#
_symmetry.space_group_name_H-M   'P 1'
#
loop_
_entity.id
_entity.type
_entity.pdbx_description
1 polymer ?
#
loop_
_entity_poly.entity_id
_entity_poly.type
_entity_poly.pdbx_seq_one_letter_code
_entity_poly.pdbx_strand_id
1 'polypeptide(L)'
;FIDVKYIYRLETEINEEKESWYPGIKFTSSINEIMDDPDVNLVVVNTPDRYHVEYTMQALDHGKHVLCEKPFAMTAKEAKDVFDYAKEIGLVAMANQHRCYVADMRTVCKA
;
A
#
# COMPACT_ATOMS: atom_id res chain seq x y z
N PHE A 1 -1.14 -16.72 5.13
CA PHE A 1 -2.36 -15.90 5.08
C PHE A 1 -1.96 -14.46 5.32
N ILE A 2 -2.63 -13.48 4.69
CA ILE A 2 -2.41 -12.05 4.96
C ILE A 2 -3.24 -11.69 6.19
N ASP A 3 -2.62 -11.06 7.18
CA ASP A 3 -3.28 -10.52 8.36
C ASP A 3 -3.20 -9.00 8.35
N VAL A 4 -4.32 -8.33 8.63
CA VAL A 4 -4.40 -6.87 8.55
C VAL A 4 -4.35 -6.30 9.97
N LYS A 5 -3.18 -5.81 10.37
CA LYS A 5 -2.97 -5.29 11.74
C LYS A 5 -3.51 -3.87 11.92
N TYR A 6 -3.39 -3.02 10.90
CA TYR A 6 -3.74 -1.60 10.97
C TYR A 6 -4.59 -1.13 9.79
N ILE A 7 -5.47 -0.16 10.06
CA ILE A 7 -6.06 0.74 9.05
C ILE A 7 -5.75 2.18 9.46
N TYR A 8 -4.98 2.88 8.62
CA TYR A 8 -4.72 4.31 8.78
C TYR A 8 -5.85 5.15 8.22
N ARG A 9 -6.29 6.16 8.98
CA ARG A 9 -7.27 7.15 8.55
C ARG A 9 -7.01 8.50 9.22
N LEU A 10 -7.37 9.59 8.55
CA LEU A 10 -7.17 10.94 9.11
C LEU A 10 -8.22 11.28 10.17
N GLU A 11 -9.40 10.67 10.10
CA GLU A 11 -10.46 10.87 11.08
C GLU A 11 -10.08 10.23 12.43
N THR A 12 -10.06 11.04 13.48
CA THR A 12 -9.74 10.61 14.84
C THR A 12 -10.96 10.09 15.60
N GLU A 13 -12.17 10.42 15.15
CA GLU A 13 -13.41 9.95 15.77
C GLU A 13 -13.62 8.46 15.50
N ILE A 14 -13.89 7.69 16.56
CA ILE A 14 -14.20 6.26 16.47
C ILE A 14 -15.55 6.11 15.75
N ASN A 15 -15.58 5.31 14.70
CA ASN A 15 -16.83 4.92 14.04
C ASN A 15 -17.18 3.50 14.48
N GLU A 16 -17.87 3.37 15.61
CA GLU A 16 -18.16 2.08 16.25
C GLU A 16 -18.82 1.08 15.28
N GLU A 17 -19.71 1.57 14.42
CA GLU A 17 -20.38 0.74 13.40
C GLU A 17 -19.36 0.15 12.41
N LYS A 18 -18.53 0.96 11.77
CA LYS A 18 -17.57 0.51 10.76
C LYS A 18 -16.43 -0.32 11.37
N GLU A 19 -15.95 0.06 12.54
CA GLU A 19 -14.88 -0.67 13.21
C GLU A 19 -15.35 -2.05 13.68
N SER A 20 -16.63 -2.21 14.03
CA SER A 20 -17.20 -3.51 14.40
C SER A 20 -17.15 -4.55 13.27
N TRP A 21 -17.08 -4.12 12.01
CA TRP A 21 -16.97 -5.02 10.86
C TRP A 21 -15.58 -5.66 10.73
N TYR A 22 -14.58 -5.11 11.42
CA TYR A 22 -13.18 -5.51 11.32
C TYR A 22 -12.58 -5.83 12.71
N PRO A 23 -13.10 -6.84 13.42
CA PRO A 23 -12.60 -7.19 14.73
C PRO A 23 -11.12 -7.61 14.65
N GLY A 24 -10.29 -7.06 15.55
CA GLY A 24 -8.86 -7.35 15.62
C GLY A 24 -7.97 -6.41 14.79
N ILE A 25 -8.55 -5.56 13.94
CA ILE A 25 -7.80 -4.51 13.22
C ILE A 25 -7.74 -3.25 14.07
N LYS A 26 -6.55 -2.68 14.25
CA LYS A 26 -6.37 -1.40 14.94
C LYS A 26 -6.53 -0.23 13.95
N PHE A 27 -7.53 0.60 14.17
CA PHE A 27 -7.67 1.87 13.46
C PHE A 27 -6.74 2.91 14.10
N THR A 28 -5.99 3.65 13.29
CA THR A 28 -5.04 4.65 13.78
C THR A 28 -5.02 5.90 12.90
N SER A 29 -4.80 7.05 13.54
CA SER A 29 -4.52 8.32 12.87
C SER A 29 -3.04 8.68 12.91
N SER A 30 -2.19 7.80 13.45
CA SER A 30 -0.74 7.96 13.50
C SER A 30 -0.10 6.99 12.52
N ILE A 31 0.43 7.51 11.42
CA ILE A 31 1.08 6.67 10.41
C ILE A 31 2.35 6.00 10.95
N ASN A 32 3.02 6.64 11.91
CA ASN A 32 4.23 6.10 12.55
C ASN A 32 3.95 4.79 13.28
N GLU A 33 2.73 4.58 13.82
CA GLU A 33 2.37 3.29 14.40
C GLU A 33 2.41 2.14 13.38
N ILE A 34 2.25 2.44 12.09
CA ILE A 34 2.37 1.45 11.02
C ILE A 34 3.83 1.35 10.60
N MET A 35 4.49 2.49 10.35
CA MET A 35 5.85 2.54 9.80
C MET A 35 6.90 1.97 10.77
N ASP A 36 6.77 2.23 12.07
CA ASP A 36 7.74 1.80 13.08
C ASP A 36 7.47 0.38 13.61
N ASP A 37 6.33 -0.22 13.26
CA ASP A 37 5.97 -1.56 13.73
C ASP A 37 6.76 -2.64 12.97
N PRO A 38 7.62 -3.43 13.66
CA PRO A 38 8.44 -4.46 13.02
C PRO A 38 7.63 -5.66 12.51
N ASP A 39 6.41 -5.86 13.00
CA ASP A 39 5.54 -6.95 12.54
C ASP A 39 4.83 -6.60 11.22
N VAL A 40 4.82 -5.33 10.81
CA VAL A 40 4.20 -4.90 9.55
C VAL A 40 5.22 -5.03 8.41
N ASN A 41 5.02 -6.02 7.55
CA ASN A 41 5.90 -6.31 6.41
C ASN A 41 5.43 -5.70 5.08
N LEU A 42 4.14 -5.35 4.96
CA LEU A 42 3.52 -4.82 3.73
C LEU A 42 2.59 -3.66 4.07
N VAL A 43 2.71 -2.57 3.33
CA VAL A 43 1.79 -1.42 3.37
C VAL A 43 1.02 -1.35 2.05
N VAL A 44 -0.31 -1.19 2.14
CA VAL A 44 -1.16 -0.90 0.98
C VAL A 44 -1.51 0.58 0.98
N VAL A 45 -1.09 1.30 -0.05
CA VAL A 45 -1.30 2.75 -0.17
C VAL A 45 -2.52 3.01 -1.05
N ASN A 46 -3.64 3.41 -0.43
CA ASN A 46 -4.91 3.76 -1.08
C ASN A 46 -5.28 5.25 -0.91
N THR A 47 -4.28 6.11 -0.78
CA THR A 47 -4.47 7.56 -0.58
C THR A 47 -4.84 8.26 -1.89
N PRO A 48 -5.14 9.58 -1.90
CA PRO A 48 -5.15 10.33 -3.15
C PRO A 48 -3.81 10.21 -3.89
N ASP A 49 -3.87 10.22 -5.22
CA ASP A 49 -2.77 9.97 -6.15
C ASP A 49 -1.53 10.85 -5.90
N ARG A 50 -1.73 12.12 -5.53
CA ARG A 50 -0.64 13.04 -5.19
C ARG A 50 0.24 12.58 -4.02
N TYR A 51 -0.25 11.69 -3.16
CA TYR A 51 0.46 11.19 -1.98
C TYR A 51 1.03 9.77 -2.15
N HIS A 52 0.76 9.12 -3.28
CA HIS A 52 1.18 7.74 -3.51
C HIS A 52 2.70 7.56 -3.41
N VAL A 53 3.46 8.42 -4.09
CA VAL A 53 4.92 8.35 -4.10
C VAL A 53 5.48 8.64 -2.70
N GLU A 54 4.97 9.66 -2.02
CA GLU A 54 5.40 10.04 -0.67
C GLU A 54 5.25 8.89 0.32
N TYR A 55 4.05 8.30 0.42
CA TYR A 55 3.81 7.19 1.34
C TYR A 55 4.49 5.90 0.93
N THR A 56 4.65 5.66 -0.38
CA THR A 56 5.39 4.49 -0.87
C THR A 56 6.87 4.58 -0.48
N MET A 57 7.52 5.72 -0.72
CA MET A 57 8.91 5.94 -0.33
C MET A 57 9.07 5.84 1.19
N GLN A 58 8.17 6.46 1.96
CA GLN A 58 8.20 6.37 3.41
C GLN A 58 8.11 4.91 3.90
N ALA A 59 7.20 4.10 3.34
CA ALA A 59 7.09 2.69 3.73
C ALA A 59 8.34 1.87 3.34
N LEU A 60 8.92 2.13 2.17
CA LEU A 60 10.16 1.51 1.71
C LEU A 60 11.34 1.86 2.63
N ASP A 61 11.46 3.12 3.05
CA ASP A 61 12.49 3.59 3.98
C ASP A 61 12.42 2.90 5.36
N HIS A 62 11.22 2.45 5.75
CA HIS A 62 11.00 1.67 6.98
C HIS A 62 11.06 0.15 6.76
N GLY A 63 11.61 -0.29 5.63
CA GLY A 63 11.84 -1.71 5.37
C GLY A 63 10.60 -2.49 4.96
N LYS A 64 9.54 -1.82 4.48
CA LYS A 64 8.24 -2.45 4.17
C LYS A 64 8.01 -2.60 2.68
N HIS A 65 7.45 -3.73 2.27
CA HIS A 65 6.94 -3.90 0.91
C HIS A 65 5.73 -2.97 0.70
N VAL A 66 5.47 -2.57 -0.55
CA VAL A 66 4.38 -1.66 -0.89
C VAL A 66 3.54 -2.16 -2.05
N LEU A 67 2.22 -2.15 -1.87
CA LEU A 67 1.23 -2.22 -2.94
C LEU A 67 0.50 -0.88 -3.00
N CYS A 68 0.67 -0.14 -4.08
CA CYS A 68 0.14 1.23 -4.21
C CYS A 68 -0.96 1.29 -5.27
N GLU A 69 -2.06 2.01 -4.99
CA GLU A 69 -3.18 2.19 -5.92
C GLU A 69 -2.79 2.91 -7.22
N LYS A 70 -3.69 2.81 -8.23
CA LYS A 70 -3.51 3.49 -9.51
C LYS A 70 -4.19 4.87 -9.53
N PRO A 71 -3.60 5.88 -10.22
CA PRO A 71 -2.28 5.86 -10.87
C PRO A 71 -1.14 5.83 -9.85
N PHE A 72 -0.07 5.07 -10.12
CA PHE A 72 1.03 4.88 -9.14
C PHE A 72 1.79 6.17 -8.82
N ALA A 73 2.07 6.98 -9.85
CA ALA A 73 2.73 8.27 -9.73
C ALA A 73 2.20 9.23 -10.80
N MET A 74 2.47 10.52 -10.65
CA MET A 74 2.07 11.56 -11.60
C MET A 74 2.87 11.50 -12.89
N THR A 75 4.12 11.02 -12.82
CA THR A 75 5.00 10.87 -13.97
C THR A 75 5.65 9.49 -14.03
N ALA A 76 6.00 9.06 -15.25
CA ALA A 76 6.73 7.80 -15.45
C ALA A 76 8.14 7.83 -14.82
N LYS A 77 8.76 9.02 -14.72
CA LYS A 77 10.06 9.18 -14.09
C LYS A 77 9.97 8.88 -12.59
N GLU A 78 9.01 9.49 -11.89
CA GLU A 78 8.80 9.23 -10.45
C GLU A 78 8.52 7.75 -10.19
N ALA A 79 7.64 7.13 -10.99
CA ALA A 79 7.36 5.70 -10.85
C ALA A 79 8.64 4.85 -11.00
N LYS A 80 9.47 5.16 -12.00
CA LYS A 80 10.74 4.46 -12.24
C LYS A 80 11.71 4.63 -11.07
N ASP A 81 11.86 5.85 -10.56
CA ASP A 81 12.77 6.14 -9.44
C ASP A 81 12.38 5.30 -8.20
N VAL A 82 11.07 5.18 -7.90
CA VAL A 82 10.56 4.38 -6.78
C VAL A 82 10.82 2.88 -6.99
N PHE A 83 10.57 2.35 -8.20
CA PHE A 83 10.81 0.93 -8.48
C PHE A 83 12.30 0.55 -8.45
N ASP A 84 13.16 1.43 -8.96
CA ASP A 84 14.61 1.24 -8.90
C ASP A 84 15.10 1.25 -7.45
N TYR A 85 14.61 2.20 -6.64
CA TYR A 85 14.93 2.27 -5.22
C TYR A 85 14.47 1.03 -4.46
N ALA A 86 13.21 0.60 -4.63
CA ALA A 86 12.69 -0.61 -3.99
C ALA A 86 13.55 -1.84 -4.32
N LYS A 87 13.98 -1.96 -5.58
CA LYS A 87 14.87 -3.04 -6.02
C LYS A 87 16.26 -2.95 -5.39
N GLU A 88 16.83 -1.74 -5.27
CA GLU A 88 18.14 -1.51 -4.65
C GLU A 88 18.17 -1.99 -3.19
N ILE A 89 17.12 -1.70 -2.43
CA ILE A 89 17.01 -2.09 -1.01
C ILE A 89 16.42 -3.49 -0.80
N GLY A 90 16.20 -4.26 -1.88
CA GLY A 90 15.70 -5.64 -1.81
C GLY A 90 14.22 -5.77 -1.44
N LEU A 91 13.44 -4.70 -1.57
CA LEU A 91 12.00 -4.68 -1.32
C LEU A 91 11.19 -4.72 -2.63
N VAL A 92 9.87 -4.78 -2.48
CA VAL A 92 8.93 -4.83 -3.59
C VAL A 92 8.03 -3.62 -3.48
N ALA A 93 7.98 -2.83 -4.55
CA ALA A 93 6.95 -1.84 -4.79
C ALA A 93 6.16 -2.27 -6.03
N MET A 94 4.83 -2.32 -5.91
CA MET A 94 3.94 -2.76 -6.98
C MET A 94 2.77 -1.79 -7.15
N ALA A 95 2.44 -1.45 -8.40
CA ALA A 95 1.19 -0.77 -8.71
C ALA A 95 0.02 -1.76 -8.72
N ASN A 96 -1.10 -1.40 -8.09
CA ASN A 96 -2.31 -2.22 -7.99
C ASN A 96 -3.13 -2.21 -9.30
N GLN A 97 -2.52 -2.73 -10.36
CA GLN A 97 -3.17 -2.92 -11.66
C GLN A 97 -3.96 -4.23 -11.67
N HIS A 98 -5.02 -4.30 -10.84
CA HIS A 98 -5.83 -5.52 -10.67
C HIS A 98 -6.37 -6.08 -12.00
N ARG A 99 -6.61 -5.24 -13.01
CA ARG A 99 -7.05 -5.69 -14.33
C ARG A 99 -6.05 -6.59 -15.06
N CYS A 100 -4.76 -6.54 -14.72
CA CYS A 100 -3.79 -7.50 -15.28
C CYS A 100 -3.97 -8.92 -14.71
N TYR A 101 -4.76 -9.08 -13.63
CA TYR A 101 -4.89 -10.33 -12.89
C TYR A 101 -6.30 -10.94 -12.97
N VAL A 102 -7.26 -10.26 -13.58
CA VAL A 102 -8.62 -10.80 -13.80
C VAL A 102 -8.62 -11.91 -14.85
N ALA A 103 -9.57 -12.84 -14.73
CA ALA A 103 -9.56 -14.10 -15.47
C ALA A 103 -9.65 -13.93 -16.99
N ASP A 104 -10.44 -12.97 -17.46
CA ASP A 104 -10.58 -12.60 -18.87
C ASP A 104 -9.25 -12.10 -19.47
N MET A 105 -8.59 -11.14 -18.82
CA MET A 105 -7.30 -10.62 -19.27
C MET A 105 -6.21 -11.70 -19.26
N ARG A 106 -6.19 -12.54 -18.22
CA ARG A 106 -5.25 -13.68 -18.14
C ARG A 106 -5.51 -14.76 -19.20
N THR A 107 -6.74 -14.89 -19.68
CA THR A 107 -7.09 -15.83 -20.76
C THR A 107 -6.56 -15.32 -22.10
N VAL A 108 -6.73 -14.01 -22.39
CA VAL A 108 -6.19 -13.37 -23.60
C VAL A 108 -4.67 -13.48 -23.67
N CYS A 109 -3.96 -13.28 -22.55
CA CYS A 109 -2.49 -13.36 -22.54
C CYS A 109 -1.91 -14.77 -22.70
N LYS A 110 -2.74 -15.83 -22.64
CA LYS A 110 -2.32 -17.23 -22.81
C LYS A 110 -2.59 -17.78 -24.22
N ALA A 111 -3.37 -17.06 -25.02
CA ALA A 111 -3.64 -17.40 -26.42
C ALA A 111 -2.52 -16.88 -27.32
#